data_AF-A0A956P5J6-F1
#
_entry.id   AF-A0A956P5J6-F1
#
_cell.length_a   1.000
_cell.length_b   1.000
_cell.length_c   1.000
_cell.angle_alpha   90.00
_cell.angle_beta   90.00
_cell.angle_gamma   90.00
#
_symmetry.space_group_name_H-M   'P 1'
#
loop_
_entity.id
_entity.type
_entity.pdbx_description
1 polymer ?
#
loop_
_entity_poly.entity_id
_entity_poly.type
_entity_poly.pdbx_seq_one_letter_code
_entity_poly.pdbx_strand_id
1 'polypeptide(L)'
;MLLNDEWKALLRDYRVYHNDPRCEATHLVGIPMILASLPLVFFAPAWGVGLFVVGWILQFIGHKFQGNPPKFFGDPRNLIVGALWWFDTVLRPFGLSKRIFGT
;
A
#
# COMPACT_ATOMS: atom_id res chain seq x y z
N MET A 1 -3.94 20.16 4.83
CA MET A 1 -3.21 18.91 4.53
C MET A 1 -3.62 17.86 5.55
N LEU A 2 -3.83 16.63 5.11
CA LEU A 2 -4.41 15.53 5.90
C LEU A 2 -3.37 14.85 6.81
N LEU A 3 -2.10 14.83 6.40
CA LEU A 3 -1.00 14.22 7.15
C LEU A 3 -0.22 15.27 7.95
N ASN A 4 0.12 14.95 9.20
CA ASN A 4 1.12 15.69 9.97
C ASN A 4 2.55 15.32 9.49
N ASP A 5 3.58 15.95 10.06
CA ASP A 5 4.96 15.76 9.57
C ASP A 5 5.54 14.37 9.85
N GLU A 6 5.11 13.73 10.94
CA GLU A 6 5.46 12.33 11.25
C GLU A 6 4.94 11.38 10.15
N TRP A 7 3.66 11.49 9.79
CA TRP A 7 3.06 10.64 8.77
C TRP A 7 3.62 10.90 7.37
N LYS A 8 3.95 12.16 7.05
CA LYS A 8 4.68 12.49 5.81
C LYS A 8 6.07 11.83 5.79
N ALA A 9 6.77 11.81 6.92
CA ALA A 9 8.06 11.14 7.02
C ALA A 9 7.92 9.63 6.81
N LEU A 10 6.94 8.98 7.47
CA LEU A 10 6.65 7.57 7.26
C LEU A 10 6.33 7.23 5.79
N LEU A 11 5.54 8.07 5.12
CA LEU A 11 5.20 7.91 3.71
C LEU A 11 6.41 8.07 2.79
N ARG A 12 7.29 9.04 3.06
CA ARG A 12 8.56 9.19 2.33
C ARG A 12 9.47 7.99 2.55
N ASP A 13 9.64 7.56 3.78
CA ASP A 13 10.46 6.40 4.12
C ASP A 13 9.90 5.11 3.52
N TYR A 14 8.57 5.00 3.39
CA TYR A 14 7.95 3.87 2.70
C TYR A 14 8.31 3.86 1.21
N ARG A 15 8.24 5.01 0.53
CA ARG A 15 8.60 5.11 -0.90
C ARG A 15 10.10 4.86 -1.14
N VAL A 16 10.96 5.34 -0.25
CA VAL A 16 12.41 5.05 -0.35
C VAL A 16 12.70 3.57 -0.11
N TYR A 17 12.01 2.96 0.87
CA TYR A 17 12.16 1.54 1.16
C TYR A 17 11.65 0.64 0.03
N HIS A 18 10.61 1.05 -0.69
CA HIS A 18 10.04 0.34 -1.85
C HIS A 18 10.39 1.06 -3.16
N ASN A 19 11.64 0.98 -3.59
CA ASN A 19 12.16 1.65 -4.79
C ASN A 19 12.40 0.72 -6.00
N ASP A 20 12.07 -0.57 -5.87
CA ASP A 20 12.10 -1.51 -6.99
C ASP A 20 10.76 -1.45 -7.75
N PRO A 21 10.76 -1.18 -9.08
CA PRO A 21 9.53 -1.04 -9.86
C PRO A 21 8.67 -2.29 -9.89
N ARG A 22 9.26 -3.49 -9.76
CA ARG A 22 8.52 -4.76 -9.70
C ARG A 22 7.78 -4.90 -8.38
N CYS A 23 8.42 -4.50 -7.28
CA CYS A 23 7.79 -4.46 -5.97
C CYS A 23 6.66 -3.43 -5.94
N GLU A 24 6.92 -2.20 -6.39
CA GLU A 24 5.89 -1.17 -6.49
C GLU A 24 4.70 -1.61 -7.36
N ALA A 25 4.94 -2.27 -8.51
CA ALA A 25 3.86 -2.76 -9.38
C ALA A 25 2.98 -3.80 -8.69
N THR A 26 3.58 -4.78 -8.02
CA THR A 26 2.82 -5.77 -7.24
C THR A 26 2.04 -5.12 -6.10
N HIS A 27 2.59 -4.08 -5.47
CA HIS A 27 1.94 -3.33 -4.40
C HIS A 27 0.78 -2.48 -4.91
N LEU A 28 0.94 -1.87 -6.09
CA LEU A 28 -0.10 -1.05 -6.73
C LEU A 28 -1.36 -1.87 -7.03
N VAL A 29 -1.21 -3.17 -7.28
CA VAL A 29 -2.32 -4.12 -7.52
C VAL A 29 -2.78 -4.81 -6.24
N GLY A 30 -1.85 -5.29 -5.40
CA GLY A 30 -2.15 -6.06 -4.20
C GLY A 30 -2.85 -5.24 -3.11
N ILE A 31 -2.43 -3.99 -2.88
CA ILE A 31 -3.05 -3.12 -1.87
C ILE A 31 -4.55 -2.90 -2.13
N PRO A 32 -5.01 -2.45 -3.32
CA PRO A 32 -6.43 -2.25 -3.55
C PRO A 32 -7.23 -3.56 -3.52
N MET A 33 -6.63 -4.71 -3.87
CA MET A 33 -7.28 -6.01 -3.67
C MET A 33 -7.53 -6.29 -2.18
N ILE A 34 -6.54 -6.04 -1.33
CA ILE A 34 -6.68 -6.17 0.13
C ILE A 34 -7.73 -5.18 0.64
N LEU A 35 -7.69 -3.91 0.24
CA LEU A 35 -8.67 -2.91 0.68
C LEU A 35 -10.10 -3.26 0.25
N ALA A 36 -10.28 -3.73 -0.99
CA ALA A 36 -11.60 -4.16 -1.49
C ALA A 36 -12.10 -5.45 -0.82
N SER A 37 -11.20 -6.33 -0.40
CA SER A 37 -11.57 -7.58 0.28
C SER A 37 -12.25 -7.36 1.63
N LEU A 38 -11.90 -6.28 2.35
CA LEU A 38 -12.38 -6.02 3.71
C LEU A 38 -13.89 -5.83 3.79
N PRO A 39 -14.56 -5.01 2.96
CA PRO A 39 -16.02 -5.00 2.93
C PRO A 39 -16.59 -6.26 2.26
N LEU A 40 -15.95 -6.77 1.19
CA LEU A 40 -16.48 -7.88 0.42
C LEU A 40 -16.60 -9.18 1.22
N VAL A 41 -15.75 -9.42 2.22
CA VAL A 41 -15.84 -10.62 3.05
C VAL A 41 -17.21 -10.76 3.75
N PHE A 42 -17.91 -9.65 4.00
CA PHE A 42 -19.23 -9.64 4.63
C PHE A 42 -20.39 -9.84 3.66
N PHE A 43 -20.22 -9.49 2.38
CA PHE A 43 -21.29 -9.54 1.36
C PHE A 43 -21.11 -10.66 0.34
N ALA A 44 -19.87 -11.05 0.08
CA ALA A 44 -19.45 -12.08 -0.87
C ALA A 44 -18.19 -12.80 -0.33
N PRO A 45 -18.33 -13.66 0.71
CA PRO A 45 -17.19 -14.17 1.48
C PRO A 45 -16.11 -14.86 0.64
N ALA A 46 -16.49 -15.67 -0.35
CA ALA A 46 -15.54 -16.35 -1.23
C ALA A 46 -14.67 -15.35 -2.02
N TRP A 47 -15.27 -14.28 -2.55
CA TRP A 47 -14.55 -13.22 -3.24
C TRP A 47 -13.68 -12.39 -2.28
N GLY A 48 -14.20 -12.06 -1.09
CA GLY A 48 -13.44 -11.38 -0.05
C GLY A 48 -12.18 -12.15 0.33
N VAL A 49 -12.32 -13.43 0.70
CA VAL A 49 -11.18 -14.28 1.06
C VAL A 49 -10.20 -14.43 -0.11
N GLY A 50 -10.70 -14.66 -1.33
CA GLY A 50 -9.86 -14.79 -2.52
C GLY A 50 -9.01 -13.54 -2.79
N LEU A 51 -9.62 -12.36 -2.76
CA LEU A 51 -8.92 -11.09 -2.97
C LEU A 51 -7.91 -10.81 -1.85
N PHE A 52 -8.26 -11.12 -0.59
CA PHE A 52 -7.35 -10.95 0.54
C PHE A 52 -6.09 -11.80 0.38
N VAL A 53 -6.25 -13.09 0.10
CA VAL A 53 -5.13 -14.04 -0.05
C VAL A 53 -4.26 -13.66 -1.24
N VAL A 54 -4.85 -13.44 -2.42
CA VAL A 54 -4.08 -13.11 -3.63
C VAL A 54 -3.39 -11.75 -3.48
N GLY A 55 -4.07 -10.76 -2.88
CA GLY A 55 -3.49 -9.46 -2.60
C GLY A 55 -2.23 -9.57 -1.74
N TRP A 56 -2.28 -10.34 -0.65
CA TRP A 56 -1.11 -10.60 0.19
C TRP A 56 0.02 -11.36 -0.53
N ILE A 57 -0.31 -12.36 -1.34
CA ILE A 57 0.69 -13.09 -2.15
C ILE A 57 1.45 -12.11 -3.05
N LEU A 58 0.75 -11.18 -3.71
CA LEU A 58 1.39 -10.15 -4.53
C LEU A 58 2.36 -9.27 -3.71
N GLN A 59 1.96 -8.83 -2.51
CA GLN A 59 2.85 -8.05 -1.63
C GLN A 59 4.15 -8.81 -1.32
N PHE A 60 4.04 -10.08 -0.92
CA PHE A 60 5.22 -10.89 -0.58
C PHE A 60 6.10 -11.20 -1.79
N ILE A 61 5.51 -11.42 -2.97
CA ILE A 61 6.26 -11.58 -4.23
C ILE A 61 7.05 -10.31 -4.54
N GLY A 62 6.45 -9.12 -4.38
CA GLY A 62 7.13 -7.84 -4.54
C GLY A 62 8.37 -7.72 -3.67
N HIS A 63 8.23 -8.00 -2.38
CA HIS A 63 9.34 -8.01 -1.42
C HIS A 63 10.42 -9.04 -1.75
N LYS A 64 10.06 -10.19 -2.34
CA LYS A 64 11.03 -11.17 -2.82
C LYS A 64 11.89 -10.61 -3.97
N PHE A 65 11.33 -9.81 -4.88
CA PHE A 65 12.12 -9.13 -5.92
C PHE A 65 13.05 -8.07 -5.34
N GLN A 66 12.57 -7.33 -4.33
CA GLN A 66 13.36 -6.27 -3.70
C GLN A 66 14.45 -6.81 -2.75
N GLY A 67 14.27 -8.01 -2.20
CA GLY A 67 15.24 -8.66 -1.31
C GLY A 67 15.18 -8.17 0.15
N ASN A 68 14.18 -7.36 0.50
CA ASN A 68 13.96 -6.86 1.86
C ASN A 68 12.66 -7.43 2.46
N PRO A 69 12.56 -7.54 3.79
CA PRO A 69 11.32 -7.98 4.41
C PRO A 69 10.26 -6.87 4.36
N PRO A 70 8.96 -7.23 4.41
CA PRO A 70 7.89 -6.27 4.59
C PRO A 70 8.06 -5.39 5.83
N LYS A 71 7.94 -4.07 5.63
CA LYS A 71 8.24 -3.06 6.66
C LYS A 71 7.30 -3.12 7.88
N PHE A 72 6.10 -3.67 7.71
CA PHE A 72 5.15 -3.84 8.81
C PHE A 72 5.60 -4.87 9.86
N PHE A 73 6.58 -5.73 9.56
CA PHE A 73 7.19 -6.60 10.57
C PHE A 73 7.96 -5.81 11.64
N GLY A 74 8.51 -4.63 11.27
CA GLY A 74 9.18 -3.74 12.23
C GLY A 74 8.23 -2.72 12.86
N ASP A 75 7.34 -2.12 12.06
CA ASP A 75 6.37 -1.13 12.54
C ASP A 75 5.01 -1.33 11.85
N PRO A 76 3.98 -1.81 12.58
CA PRO A 76 2.63 -2.08 12.04
C PRO A 76 1.96 -0.88 11.38
N ARG A 77 2.36 0.35 11.70
CA ARG A 77 1.84 1.56 11.04
C ARG A 77 2.07 1.51 9.52
N ASN A 78 3.07 0.77 9.05
CA ASN A 78 3.35 0.60 7.63
C ASN A 78 2.23 -0.11 6.84
N LEU A 79 1.29 -0.81 7.51
CA LEU A 79 0.06 -1.29 6.86
C LEU A 79 -0.80 -0.12 6.39
N ILE A 80 -0.96 0.89 7.24
CA ILE A 80 -1.70 2.13 6.93
C ILE A 80 -0.91 2.97 5.93
N VAL A 81 0.40 3.09 6.12
CA VAL A 81 1.26 3.84 5.19
C VAL A 81 1.24 3.23 3.79
N GLY A 82 1.15 1.91 3.66
CA GLY A 82 0.95 1.25 2.36
C GLY A 82 -0.34 1.71 1.66
N ALA A 83 -1.45 1.75 2.38
CA ALA A 83 -2.71 2.28 1.83
C ALA A 83 -2.59 3.77 1.45
N LEU A 84 -1.97 4.59 2.30
CA LEU A 84 -1.71 6.01 2.01
C LEU A 84 -0.82 6.19 0.76
N TRP A 85 0.21 5.36 0.61
CA TRP A 85 1.08 5.37 -0.57
C TRP A 85 0.31 5.02 -1.84
N TRP A 86 -0.65 4.09 -1.77
CA TRP A 86 -1.48 3.76 -2.93
C TRP A 86 -2.35 4.96 -3.34
N PHE A 87 -3.05 5.59 -2.39
CA PHE A 87 -3.84 6.79 -2.67
C PHE A 87 -2.98 7.95 -3.18
N ASP A 88 -1.82 8.21 -2.54
CA ASP A 88 -0.86 9.21 -3.01
C ASP A 88 -0.46 8.95 -4.47
N THR A 89 -0.08 7.72 -4.79
CA THR A 89 0.38 7.32 -6.12
C THR A 89 -0.71 7.48 -7.18
N VAL A 90 -1.94 7.06 -6.90
CA VAL A 90 -3.07 7.18 -7.83
C VAL A 90 -3.53 8.63 -8.00
N LEU A 91 -3.47 9.45 -6.95
CA LEU A 91 -3.90 10.85 -6.99
C LEU A 91 -2.84 11.82 -7.54
N ARG A 92 -1.58 11.38 -7.60
CA ARG A 92 -0.45 12.20 -8.04
C ARG A 92 -0.56 12.67 -9.50
N PRO A 93 -0.93 11.84 -10.50
CA PRO A 93 -1.13 12.31 -11.88
C PRO A 93 -2.21 13.38 -12.03
N PHE A 94 -3.17 13.44 -11.10
CA PHE A 94 -4.27 14.41 -11.11
C PHE A 94 -3.96 15.69 -10.31
N GLY A 95 -2.75 15.83 -9.76
CA GLY A 95 -2.37 16.98 -8.93
C GLY A 95 -3.09 17.07 -7.58
N LEU A 96 -3.82 16.03 -7.18
CA LEU A 96 -4.59 16.00 -5.93
C LEU A 96 -3.77 15.56 -4.71
N SER A 97 -2.72 14.76 -4.92
CA SER A 97 -1.81 14.29 -3.87
C SER A 97 -1.22 15.45 -3.04
N LYS A 98 -0.68 16.49 -3.68
CA LYS A 98 -0.14 17.70 -3.00
C LYS A 98 -1.16 18.39 -2.10
N ARG A 99 -2.42 18.47 -2.54
CA ARG A 99 -3.50 19.15 -1.81
C ARG A 99 -3.94 18.34 -0.59
N ILE A 100 -4.02 17.02 -0.76
CA ILE A 100 -4.52 16.10 0.24
C ILE A 100 -3.40 15.75 1.23
N PHE A 101 -2.31 15.14 0.76
CA PHE A 101 -1.25 14.58 1.60
C PHE A 101 -0.10 15.56 1.87
N GLY A 102 0.06 16.60 1.06
CA GLY A 102 1.16 17.56 1.21
C GLY A 102 2.53 17.01 0.79
N THR A 103 2.52 16.04 -0.13
CA THR A 103 3.69 15.37 -0.72
C THR A 103 4.07 15.90 -2.08
#